data_AF-A0A2P2IGP9-F1
#
_entry.id   AF-A0A2P2IGP9-F1
#
_cell.length_a   1.000
_cell.length_b   1.000
_cell.length_c   1.000
_cell.angle_alpha   90.00
_cell.angle_beta   90.00
_cell.angle_gamma   90.00
#
_symmetry.space_group_name_H-M   'P 1'
#
loop_
_entity.id
_entity.type
_entity.pdbx_description
1 polymer ?
#
loop_
_entity_poly.entity_id
_entity_poly.type
_entity_poly.pdbx_seq_one_letter_code
_entity_poly.pdbx_strand_id
1 'polypeptide(L)'
;KHCANQIYVANHTSMIDFVLLQQVAPFAAIGQKHRGWVGWLQSNVFKSIGGIWFERAEAKDRSRTSEIIQKYIGKADEETNRLLVFPEGTCVNNRYCVQFKRGSFDIGATICPIAIKYNDIFVNAYWNSRERSFQRHIFDLMTSWALVANIYFLEPQEIRQGEDSIQFAQRVKDLICDAAEIQGVDWNGYLKYLRVKPRFVQHRQQVFAESILRGSSDARDDYYHYQCVIHPDQT
;
A
#
# COMPACT_ATOMS: atom_id res chain seq x y z
N LYS A 1 -3.09 7.89 -23.87
CA LYS A 1 -3.98 9.08 -23.98
C LYS A 1 -4.70 9.25 -22.64
N HIS A 2 -4.90 10.48 -22.15
CA HIS A 2 -5.72 10.71 -20.95
C HIS A 2 -7.18 10.46 -21.33
N CYS A 3 -7.83 9.50 -20.69
CA CYS A 3 -9.23 9.18 -20.95
C CYS A 3 -10.06 9.55 -19.73
N ALA A 4 -11.26 10.08 -19.96
CA ALA A 4 -12.20 10.35 -18.88
C ALA A 4 -12.59 9.05 -18.15
N ASN A 5 -13.04 9.19 -16.89
CA ASN A 5 -13.48 8.07 -16.05
C ASN A 5 -12.41 7.02 -15.71
N GLN A 6 -11.14 7.43 -15.56
CA GLN A 6 -10.04 6.56 -15.13
C GLN A 6 -9.52 6.90 -13.72
N ILE A 7 -9.19 5.88 -12.95
CA ILE A 7 -8.52 6.01 -11.65
C ILE A 7 -7.26 5.15 -11.64
N TYR A 8 -6.13 5.76 -11.33
CA TYR A 8 -4.87 5.04 -11.15
C TYR A 8 -4.76 4.55 -9.71
N VAL A 9 -4.42 3.28 -9.55
CA VAL A 9 -4.37 2.62 -8.25
C VAL A 9 -3.01 1.99 -8.06
N ALA A 10 -2.33 2.30 -6.94
CA ALA A 10 -1.02 1.75 -6.64
C ALA A 10 -0.93 1.13 -5.23
N ASN A 11 -0.09 0.10 -5.06
CA ASN A 11 0.33 -0.31 -3.71
C ASN A 11 1.13 0.81 -3.05
N HIS A 12 1.11 0.86 -1.71
CA HIS A 12 1.66 1.98 -0.95
C HIS A 12 2.70 1.53 0.05
N THR A 13 3.99 1.76 -0.26
CA THR A 13 5.11 1.43 0.62
C THR A 13 5.63 2.62 1.42
N SER A 14 5.58 3.82 0.84
CA SER A 14 6.13 5.03 1.46
C SER A 14 5.49 6.30 0.94
N MET A 15 5.59 7.39 1.70
CA MET A 15 5.10 8.70 1.25
C MET A 15 5.82 9.19 -0.02
N ILE A 16 7.02 8.67 -0.31
CA ILE A 16 7.77 8.99 -1.53
C ILE A 16 7.18 8.34 -2.79
N ASP A 17 6.30 7.33 -2.67
CA ASP A 17 5.62 6.69 -3.81
C ASP A 17 4.93 7.73 -4.69
N PHE A 18 4.29 8.72 -4.06
CA PHE A 18 3.66 9.82 -4.77
C PHE A 18 4.68 10.63 -5.57
N VAL A 19 5.82 10.97 -4.96
CA VAL A 19 6.88 11.75 -5.61
C VAL A 19 7.49 10.96 -6.78
N LEU A 20 7.69 9.65 -6.62
CA LEU A 20 8.19 8.79 -7.70
C LEU A 20 7.24 8.76 -8.89
N LEU A 21 5.94 8.59 -8.66
CA LEU A 21 4.95 8.56 -9.74
C LEU A 21 4.82 9.91 -10.45
N GLN A 22 5.02 11.03 -9.76
CA GLN A 22 5.03 12.37 -10.37
C GLN A 22 6.16 12.57 -11.39
N GLN A 23 7.25 11.80 -11.30
CA GLN A 23 8.33 11.86 -12.29
C GLN A 23 7.91 11.26 -13.64
N VAL A 24 6.88 10.39 -13.64
CA VAL A 24 6.39 9.72 -14.84
C VAL A 24 5.23 10.50 -15.47
N ALA A 25 4.27 10.95 -14.66
CA ALA A 25 3.13 11.71 -15.14
C ALA A 25 2.54 12.59 -14.02
N PRO A 26 1.87 13.71 -14.37
CA PRO A 26 1.21 14.54 -13.40
C PRO A 26 -0.03 13.82 -12.82
N PHE A 27 0.02 13.54 -11.51
CA PHE A 27 -1.07 12.91 -10.77
C PHE A 27 -1.69 13.86 -9.75
N ALA A 28 -3.00 13.79 -9.58
CA ALA A 28 -3.68 14.30 -8.39
C ALA A 28 -3.86 13.13 -7.41
N ALA A 29 -3.31 13.25 -6.20
CA ALA A 29 -3.53 12.24 -5.17
C ALA A 29 -4.64 12.63 -4.21
N ILE A 30 -5.41 11.65 -3.76
CA ILE A 30 -6.33 11.79 -2.64
C ILE A 30 -5.63 11.37 -1.35
N GLY A 31 -5.63 12.25 -0.36
CA GLY A 31 -5.01 11.96 0.92
C GLY A 31 -5.70 12.65 2.09
N GLN A 32 -5.51 12.07 3.28
CA GLN A 32 -5.94 12.71 4.51
C GLN A 32 -4.94 13.81 4.87
N LYS A 33 -5.44 14.99 5.25
CA LYS A 33 -4.60 16.08 5.76
C LYS A 33 -3.96 15.65 7.08
N HIS A 34 -2.64 15.72 7.15
CA HIS A 34 -1.90 15.49 8.38
C HIS A 34 -1.78 16.80 9.17
N ARG A 35 -1.71 16.72 10.50
CA ARG A 35 -1.42 17.89 11.37
C ARG A 35 0.09 18.01 11.59
N GLY A 36 0.54 19.21 11.94
CA GLY A 36 1.96 19.51 12.18
C GLY A 36 2.74 19.75 10.89
N TRP A 37 4.05 19.54 10.93
CA TRP A 37 4.96 19.90 9.84
C TRP A 37 4.67 19.14 8.52
N VAL A 38 4.16 17.91 8.58
CA VAL A 38 3.72 17.15 7.39
C VAL A 38 2.53 17.85 6.73
N GLY A 39 1.60 18.37 7.52
CA GLY A 39 0.51 19.19 7.02
C GLY A 39 0.96 20.51 6.41
N TRP A 40 2.03 21.11 6.96
CA TRP A 40 2.67 22.30 6.39
C TRP A 40 3.33 21.97 5.04
N LEU A 41 4.06 20.85 4.93
CA LEU A 41 4.65 20.39 3.68
C LEU A 41 3.56 20.09 2.64
N GLN A 42 2.47 19.44 3.05
CA GLN A 42 1.29 19.21 2.20
C GLN A 42 0.65 20.50 1.72
N SER A 43 0.51 21.49 2.59
CA SER A 43 -0.17 22.74 2.26
C SER A 43 0.67 23.68 1.38
N ASN A 44 2.00 23.61 1.45
CA ASN A 44 2.89 24.51 0.73
C ASN A 44 3.57 23.87 -0.50
N VAL A 45 3.86 22.57 -0.46
CA VAL A 45 4.55 21.86 -1.55
C VAL A 45 3.54 21.07 -2.37
N PHE A 46 2.69 20.25 -1.73
CA PHE A 46 1.76 19.38 -2.45
C PHE A 46 0.48 20.07 -2.97
N LYS A 47 0.21 21.31 -2.53
CA LYS A 47 -0.91 22.10 -3.04
C LYS A 47 -0.71 22.51 -4.50
N SER A 48 0.55 22.71 -4.93
CA SER A 48 0.90 23.02 -6.32
C SER A 48 0.88 21.79 -7.24
N ILE A 49 0.79 20.58 -6.68
CA ILE A 49 0.87 19.31 -7.41
C ILE A 49 -0.55 18.73 -7.67
N GLY A 50 -1.61 19.47 -7.31
CA GLY A 50 -3.00 19.08 -7.57
C GLY A 50 -3.56 18.04 -6.59
N GLY A 51 -2.99 17.92 -5.39
CA GLY A 51 -3.51 17.01 -4.36
C GLY A 51 -4.90 17.41 -3.85
N ILE A 52 -5.82 16.44 -3.79
CA ILE A 52 -7.15 16.59 -3.19
C ILE A 52 -7.04 16.12 -1.73
N TRP A 53 -7.03 17.08 -0.81
CA TRP A 53 -6.81 16.81 0.62
C TRP A 53 -8.10 16.84 1.41
N PHE A 54 -8.41 15.76 2.11
CA PHE A 54 -9.58 15.64 2.97
C PHE A 54 -9.23 15.87 4.44
N GLU A 55 -10.13 16.50 5.20
CA GLU A 55 -9.97 16.52 6.65
C GLU A 55 -10.22 15.14 7.27
N ARG A 56 -9.62 14.88 8.44
CA ARG A 56 -9.76 13.58 9.13
C ARG A 56 -11.21 13.24 9.48
N ALA A 57 -12.06 14.26 9.67
CA ALA A 57 -13.50 14.09 9.89
C ALA A 57 -14.23 13.69 8.60
N GLU A 58 -13.91 14.35 7.48
CA GLU A 58 -14.48 14.05 6.16
C GLU A 58 -13.96 12.72 5.59
N ALA A 59 -12.72 12.32 5.89
CA ALA A 59 -12.16 11.04 5.47
C ALA A 59 -12.88 9.81 6.09
N LYS A 60 -13.68 10.01 7.14
CA LYS A 60 -14.58 8.97 7.67
C LYS A 60 -15.88 8.87 6.87
N ASP A 61 -16.27 9.93 6.18
CA ASP A 61 -17.45 10.00 5.32
C ASP A 61 -17.12 9.45 3.92
N ARG A 62 -17.33 8.14 3.78
CA ARG A 62 -17.03 7.40 2.54
C ARG A 62 -17.85 7.93 1.36
N SER A 63 -19.12 8.26 1.60
CA SER A 63 -20.06 8.81 0.61
C SER A 63 -19.52 10.08 -0.03
N ARG A 64 -19.08 11.03 0.80
CA ARG A 64 -18.55 12.32 0.33
C ARG A 64 -17.25 12.16 -0.46
N THR A 65 -16.38 11.23 -0.06
CA THR A 65 -15.14 10.93 -0.79
C THR A 65 -15.45 10.37 -2.18
N SER A 66 -16.39 9.42 -2.29
CA SER A 66 -16.81 8.85 -3.57
C SER A 66 -17.44 9.88 -4.50
N GLU A 67 -18.28 10.79 -3.98
CA GLU A 67 -18.86 11.88 -4.78
C GLU A 67 -17.80 12.83 -5.34
N ILE A 68 -16.77 13.16 -4.55
CA ILE A 68 -15.68 14.04 -5.00
C ILE A 68 -14.85 13.35 -6.07
N ILE A 69 -14.55 12.05 -5.90
CA ILE A 69 -13.87 11.26 -6.92
C ILE A 69 -14.69 11.25 -8.22
N GLN A 70 -16.00 10.95 -8.15
CA GLN A 70 -16.89 10.95 -9.31
C GLN A 70 -16.91 12.30 -10.03
N LYS A 71 -17.03 13.39 -9.27
CA LYS A 71 -17.00 14.75 -9.83
C LYS A 71 -15.64 15.08 -10.46
N TYR A 72 -14.54 14.56 -9.92
CA TYR A 72 -13.20 14.80 -10.43
C TYR A 72 -12.96 14.04 -11.75
N ILE A 73 -13.24 12.73 -11.77
CA ILE A 73 -13.03 11.90 -12.96
C ILE A 73 -14.01 12.24 -14.10
N GLY A 74 -15.19 12.77 -13.78
CA GLY A 74 -16.17 13.25 -14.76
C GLY A 74 -15.81 14.58 -15.41
N LYS A 75 -14.84 15.32 -14.86
CA LYS A 75 -14.32 16.58 -15.40
C LYS A 75 -13.02 16.42 -16.18
N ALA A 76 -12.57 15.18 -16.38
CA ALA A 76 -11.29 14.89 -17.00
C ALA A 76 -11.21 15.44 -18.44
N ASP A 77 -10.59 16.62 -18.57
CA ASP A 77 -10.12 17.22 -19.81
C ASP A 77 -8.61 16.95 -20.00
N GLU A 78 -7.99 17.51 -21.03
CA GLU A 78 -6.53 17.37 -21.24
C GLU A 78 -5.69 18.10 -20.18
N GLU A 79 -6.26 19.06 -19.45
CA GLU A 79 -5.57 19.87 -18.44
C GLU A 79 -5.70 19.29 -17.02
N THR A 80 -6.65 18.39 -16.78
CA THR A 80 -6.89 17.77 -15.48
C THR A 80 -5.87 16.66 -15.22
N ASN A 81 -5.21 16.73 -14.05
CA ASN A 81 -4.27 15.68 -13.63
C ASN A 81 -4.96 14.32 -13.45
N ARG A 82 -4.21 13.24 -13.68
CA ARG A 82 -4.72 11.87 -13.49
C ARG A 82 -4.99 11.60 -12.02
N LEU A 83 -6.13 11.03 -11.67
CA LEU A 83 -6.41 10.69 -10.28
C LEU A 83 -5.62 9.45 -9.85
N LEU A 84 -4.83 9.58 -8.78
CA LEU A 84 -4.07 8.51 -8.14
C LEU A 84 -4.63 8.21 -6.75
N VAL A 85 -4.89 6.94 -6.47
CA VAL A 85 -5.42 6.45 -5.20
C VAL A 85 -4.53 5.33 -4.68
N PHE A 86 -4.21 5.39 -3.39
CA PHE A 86 -3.55 4.30 -2.66
C PHE A 86 -4.59 3.57 -1.79
N PRO A 87 -5.26 2.54 -2.33
CA PRO A 87 -6.43 1.93 -1.70
C PRO A 87 -6.11 1.16 -0.41
N GLU A 88 -4.84 0.92 -0.08
CA GLU A 88 -4.43 0.37 1.22
C GLU A 88 -4.80 1.32 2.38
N GLY A 89 -4.79 2.63 2.14
CA GLY A 89 -5.06 3.67 3.14
C GLY A 89 -3.97 3.83 4.20
N THR A 90 -2.85 3.12 4.08
CA THR A 90 -1.67 3.23 4.93
C THR A 90 -0.44 2.71 4.20
N CYS A 91 0.76 3.15 4.57
CA CYS A 91 2.00 2.57 4.04
C CYS A 91 2.19 1.15 4.62
N VAL A 92 2.44 0.16 3.77
CA VAL A 92 2.80 -1.21 4.16
C VAL A 92 4.23 -1.49 3.73
N ASN A 93 4.86 -2.50 4.30
CA ASN A 93 6.22 -2.83 3.88
C ASN A 93 6.26 -3.35 2.44
N ASN A 94 7.45 -3.33 1.83
CA ASN A 94 7.72 -3.75 0.45
C ASN A 94 7.60 -5.28 0.20
N ARG A 95 7.00 -6.01 1.14
CA ARG A 95 6.84 -7.47 1.09
C ARG A 95 5.39 -7.92 1.01
N TYR A 96 4.48 -7.11 1.56
CA TYR A 96 3.07 -7.45 1.62
C TYR A 96 2.21 -6.34 1.02
N CYS A 97 1.10 -6.71 0.39
CA CYS A 97 0.05 -5.78 0.00
C CYS A 97 -1.23 -6.11 0.78
N VAL A 98 -1.70 -5.16 1.58
CA VAL A 98 -2.88 -5.36 2.43
C VAL A 98 -4.18 -5.21 1.65
N GLN A 99 -5.29 -5.58 2.29
CA GLN A 99 -6.61 -5.46 1.72
C GLN A 99 -6.93 -4.01 1.27
N PHE A 100 -7.30 -3.88 0.01
CA PHE A 100 -7.75 -2.63 -0.60
C PHE A 100 -9.12 -2.20 -0.08
N LYS A 101 -9.29 -0.89 0.16
CA LYS A 101 -10.59 -0.32 0.51
C LYS A 101 -11.50 -0.27 -0.72
N ARG A 102 -12.74 -0.75 -0.57
CA ARG A 102 -13.78 -0.78 -1.61
C ARG A 102 -14.09 0.59 -2.25
N GLY A 103 -13.88 1.69 -1.54
CA GLY A 103 -14.40 3.02 -1.92
C GLY A 103 -14.07 3.46 -3.34
N SER A 104 -12.84 3.25 -3.81
CA SER A 104 -12.41 3.60 -5.18
C SER A 104 -12.94 2.66 -6.26
N PHE A 105 -13.33 1.44 -5.89
CA PHE A 105 -13.77 0.39 -6.82
C PHE A 105 -15.29 0.37 -7.03
N ASP A 106 -16.04 1.07 -6.17
CA ASP A 106 -17.51 1.14 -6.21
C ASP A 106 -18.05 2.21 -7.18
N ILE A 107 -17.14 2.97 -7.81
CA ILE A 107 -17.46 4.20 -8.53
C ILE A 107 -17.83 3.93 -10.01
N GLY A 108 -17.56 2.72 -10.52
CA GLY A 108 -17.79 2.38 -11.94
C GLY A 108 -16.78 3.03 -12.89
N ALA A 109 -15.60 3.40 -12.38
CA ALA A 109 -14.49 3.92 -13.16
C ALA A 109 -13.58 2.79 -13.65
N THR A 110 -12.90 3.00 -14.77
CA THR A 110 -11.83 2.10 -15.24
C THR A 110 -10.62 2.27 -14.32
N ILE A 111 -10.15 1.18 -13.72
CA ILE A 111 -9.00 1.19 -12.81
C ILE A 111 -7.72 0.89 -13.59
N CYS A 112 -6.74 1.78 -13.52
CA CYS A 112 -5.41 1.59 -14.11
C CYS A 112 -4.43 1.16 -12.99
N PRO A 113 -4.10 -0.14 -12.86
CA PRO A 113 -3.27 -0.60 -11.77
C PRO A 113 -1.79 -0.24 -12.01
N ILE A 114 -1.10 0.14 -10.94
CA ILE A 114 0.33 0.43 -10.92
C ILE A 114 0.95 -0.42 -9.80
N ALA A 115 1.98 -1.19 -10.13
CA ALA A 115 2.73 -1.95 -9.14
C ALA A 115 4.09 -1.29 -8.90
N ILE A 116 4.43 -1.07 -7.63
CA ILE A 116 5.67 -0.47 -7.19
C ILE A 116 6.43 -1.50 -6.36
N LYS A 117 7.67 -1.80 -6.76
CA LYS A 117 8.57 -2.68 -6.03
C LYS A 117 9.88 -1.97 -5.76
N TYR A 118 10.19 -1.75 -4.49
CA TYR A 118 11.49 -1.23 -4.10
C TYR A 118 12.55 -2.32 -4.09
N ASN A 119 13.79 -1.94 -4.36
CA ASN A 119 14.94 -2.81 -4.15
C ASN A 119 15.54 -2.55 -2.76
N ASP A 120 15.21 -3.45 -1.82
CA ASP A 120 15.62 -3.38 -0.41
C ASP A 120 17.15 -3.46 -0.22
N ILE A 121 17.93 -3.83 -1.25
CA ILE A 121 19.40 -3.88 -1.20
C ILE A 121 20.00 -2.48 -1.03
N PHE A 122 19.41 -1.47 -1.68
CA PHE A 122 19.96 -0.12 -1.70
C PHE A 122 19.45 0.72 -0.52
N VAL A 123 18.15 0.64 -0.23
CA VAL A 123 17.54 1.33 0.90
C VAL A 123 16.20 0.70 1.26
N ASN A 124 15.91 0.62 2.56
CA ASN A 124 14.58 0.25 3.03
C ASN A 124 13.65 1.45 2.93
N ALA A 125 12.82 1.47 1.89
CA ALA A 125 11.88 2.55 1.62
C ALA A 125 10.66 2.56 2.57
N TYR A 126 10.40 1.49 3.32
CA TYR A 126 9.22 1.39 4.17
C TYR A 126 9.28 2.37 5.35
N TRP A 127 8.25 3.20 5.48
CA TRP A 127 8.11 4.09 6.63
C TRP A 127 7.31 3.45 7.76
N ASN A 128 7.99 3.13 8.86
CA ASN A 128 7.34 2.75 10.12
C ASN A 128 7.19 3.96 11.06
N SER A 129 5.98 4.52 11.13
CA SER A 129 5.67 5.68 11.96
C SER A 129 5.82 5.45 13.48
N ARG A 130 5.93 4.20 13.95
CA ARG A 130 6.12 3.85 15.36
C ARG A 130 7.60 3.81 15.77
N GLU A 131 8.48 3.52 14.83
CA GLU A 131 9.92 3.34 15.09
C GLU A 131 10.73 4.57 14.70
N ARG A 132 10.34 5.26 13.63
CA ARG A 132 11.07 6.43 13.12
C ARG A 132 10.13 7.60 12.85
N SER A 133 10.59 8.79 13.23
CA SER A 133 9.94 10.04 12.80
C SER A 133 10.01 10.15 11.28
N PHE A 134 8.97 10.72 10.68
CA PHE A 134 8.93 10.91 9.23
C PHE A 134 10.11 11.76 8.72
N GLN A 135 10.58 12.73 9.51
CA GLN A 135 11.74 13.57 9.17
C GLN A 135 13.02 12.75 9.04
N ARG A 136 13.28 11.87 10.01
CA ARG A 136 14.46 11.01 9.98
C ARG A 136 14.37 10.01 8.82
N HIS A 137 13.19 9.46 8.56
CA HIS A 137 13.00 8.58 7.40
C HIS A 137 13.27 9.28 6.06
N ILE A 138 12.75 10.50 5.87
CA ILE A 138 13.05 11.29 4.66
C ILE A 138 14.54 11.65 4.59
N PHE A 139 15.16 12.04 5.70
CA PHE A 139 16.59 12.34 5.73
C PHE A 139 17.43 11.11 5.35
N ASP A 140 17.10 9.94 5.89
CA ASP A 140 17.76 8.68 5.57
C ASP A 140 17.60 8.37 4.06
N LEU A 141 16.41 8.56 3.48
CA LEU A 141 16.18 8.38 2.04
C LEU A 141 16.99 9.37 1.19
N MET A 142 17.03 10.65 1.58
CA MET A 142 17.76 11.71 0.85
C MET A 142 19.28 11.59 0.97
N THR A 143 19.78 10.92 2.01
CA THR A 143 21.21 10.65 2.23
C THR A 143 21.63 9.25 1.84
N SER A 144 20.68 8.42 1.40
CA SER A 144 20.97 7.09 0.85
C SER A 144 21.63 7.23 -0.52
N TRP A 145 22.58 6.33 -0.80
CA TRP A 145 23.33 6.34 -2.06
C TRP A 145 22.42 6.20 -3.30
N ALA A 146 21.38 5.37 -3.21
CA ALA A 146 20.37 5.23 -4.24
C ALA A 146 19.03 4.77 -3.66
N LEU A 147 17.94 5.24 -4.26
CA LEU A 147 16.60 4.69 -4.10
C LEU A 147 16.20 4.09 -5.44
N VAL A 148 16.13 2.75 -5.51
CA VAL A 148 15.78 2.03 -6.74
C VAL A 148 14.39 1.43 -6.56
N ALA A 149 13.48 1.79 -7.45
CA ALA A 149 12.12 1.27 -7.50
C ALA A 149 11.74 0.89 -8.93
N ASN A 150 11.18 -0.30 -9.08
CA ASN A 150 10.58 -0.76 -10.33
C ASN A 150 9.10 -0.40 -10.31
N ILE A 151 8.65 0.31 -11.34
CA ILE A 151 7.26 0.74 -11.50
C ILE A 151 6.68 0.06 -12.73
N TYR A 152 5.62 -0.71 -12.54
CA TYR A 152 4.91 -1.43 -13.58
C TYR A 152 3.53 -0.81 -13.77
N PHE A 153 3.25 -0.30 -14.98
CA PHE A 153 1.92 0.13 -15.37
C PHE A 153 1.20 -1.06 -16.01
N LEU A 154 0.11 -1.51 -15.39
CA LEU A 154 -0.65 -2.67 -15.85
C LEU A 154 -1.82 -2.24 -16.72
N GLU A 155 -2.37 -3.20 -17.46
CA GLU A 155 -3.51 -2.96 -18.34
C GLU A 155 -4.74 -2.47 -17.55
N PRO A 156 -5.49 -1.48 -18.08
CA PRO A 156 -6.71 -1.01 -17.44
C PRO A 156 -7.73 -2.12 -17.19
N GLN A 157 -8.36 -2.08 -16.03
CA GLN A 157 -9.31 -3.08 -15.56
C GLN A 157 -10.69 -2.44 -15.34
N GLU A 158 -11.72 -3.13 -15.81
CA GLU A 158 -13.12 -2.79 -15.54
C GLU A 158 -13.78 -3.90 -14.74
N ILE A 159 -14.88 -3.57 -14.07
CA ILE A 159 -15.68 -4.55 -13.34
C ILE A 159 -16.33 -5.52 -14.34
N ARG A 160 -16.18 -6.81 -14.09
CA ARG A 160 -16.75 -7.85 -14.96
C ARG A 160 -18.24 -8.03 -14.67
N GLN A 161 -18.97 -8.60 -15.62
CA GLN A 161 -20.39 -8.95 -15.41
C GLN A 161 -20.51 -9.95 -14.25
N GLY A 162 -21.28 -9.58 -13.22
CA GLY A 162 -21.50 -10.40 -12.02
C GLY A 162 -20.40 -10.31 -10.95
N GLU A 163 -19.36 -9.48 -11.14
CA GLU A 163 -18.33 -9.21 -10.14
C GLU A 163 -18.79 -8.10 -9.18
N ASP A 164 -18.67 -8.29 -7.86
CA ASP A 164 -18.88 -7.21 -6.88
C ASP A 164 -17.61 -6.35 -6.75
N SER A 165 -17.76 -5.10 -6.29
CA SER A 165 -16.66 -4.15 -6.09
C SER A 165 -15.55 -4.68 -5.17
N ILE A 166 -15.87 -5.58 -4.24
CA ILE A 166 -14.88 -6.23 -3.35
C ILE A 166 -14.06 -7.25 -4.13
N GLN A 167 -14.71 -8.09 -4.95
CA GLN A 167 -14.03 -9.08 -5.80
C GLN A 167 -13.16 -8.38 -6.84
N PHE A 168 -13.66 -7.28 -7.41
CA PHE A 168 -12.89 -6.44 -8.32
C PHE A 168 -11.65 -5.85 -7.66
N ALA A 169 -11.79 -5.27 -6.45
CA ALA A 169 -10.66 -4.75 -5.69
C ALA A 169 -9.61 -5.83 -5.38
N GLN A 170 -10.06 -7.04 -5.03
CA GLN A 170 -9.19 -8.18 -4.77
C GLN A 170 -8.43 -8.59 -6.04
N ARG A 171 -9.12 -8.71 -7.18
CA ARG A 171 -8.48 -9.04 -8.46
C ARG A 171 -7.42 -8.01 -8.86
N VAL A 172 -7.71 -6.72 -8.69
CA VAL A 172 -6.73 -5.65 -8.96
C VAL A 172 -5.54 -5.73 -7.98
N LYS A 173 -5.79 -6.05 -6.71
CA LYS A 173 -4.74 -6.31 -5.73
C LYS A 173 -3.84 -7.45 -6.18
N ASP A 174 -4.41 -8.57 -6.60
CA ASP A 174 -3.66 -9.75 -7.03
C ASP A 174 -2.79 -9.44 -8.26
N LEU A 175 -3.32 -8.71 -9.25
CA LEU A 175 -2.54 -8.23 -10.39
C LEU A 175 -1.33 -7.37 -9.98
N ILE A 176 -1.52 -6.47 -9.02
CA ILE A 176 -0.42 -5.63 -8.49
C ILE A 176 0.58 -6.49 -7.72
N CYS A 177 0.11 -7.46 -6.94
CA CYS A 177 0.96 -8.37 -6.17
C CYS A 177 1.84 -9.22 -7.08
N ASP A 178 1.25 -9.80 -8.13
CA ASP A 178 1.94 -10.62 -9.10
C ASP A 178 3.01 -9.82 -9.84
N ALA A 179 2.69 -8.59 -10.26
CA ALA A 179 3.63 -7.72 -10.96
C ALA A 179 4.78 -7.20 -10.08
N ALA A 180 4.52 -6.89 -8.80
CA ALA A 180 5.53 -6.43 -7.86
C ALA A 180 6.26 -7.57 -7.12
N GLU A 181 5.89 -8.83 -7.35
CA GLU A 181 6.40 -9.99 -6.60
C GLU A 181 6.31 -9.76 -5.08
N ILE A 182 5.11 -9.38 -4.62
CA ILE A 182 4.79 -9.17 -3.20
C ILE A 182 3.63 -10.05 -2.79
N GLN A 183 3.57 -10.40 -1.51
CA GLN A 183 2.54 -11.30 -1.01
C GLN A 183 1.26 -10.52 -0.66
N GLY A 184 0.17 -10.83 -1.36
CA GLY A 184 -1.17 -10.34 -1.02
C GLY A 184 -1.66 -10.92 0.30
N VAL A 185 -2.24 -10.07 1.16
CA VAL A 185 -2.81 -10.47 2.45
C VAL A 185 -4.17 -9.81 2.68
N ASP A 186 -5.07 -10.52 3.37
CA ASP A 186 -6.48 -10.11 3.50
C ASP A 186 -6.78 -9.36 4.80
N TRP A 187 -5.74 -8.98 5.55
CA TRP A 187 -5.89 -8.22 6.77
C TRP A 187 -5.79 -6.71 6.52
N ASN A 188 -6.45 -5.94 7.38
CA ASN A 188 -6.49 -4.48 7.27
C ASN A 188 -5.18 -3.85 7.77
N GLY A 189 -4.52 -3.02 6.96
CA GLY A 189 -3.27 -2.34 7.29
C GLY A 189 -3.23 -1.62 8.65
N TYR A 190 -4.38 -1.17 9.18
CA TYR A 190 -4.48 -0.57 10.51
C TYR A 190 -4.19 -1.52 11.69
N LEU A 191 -4.21 -2.85 11.47
CA LEU A 191 -3.87 -3.82 12.53
C LEU A 191 -2.46 -3.64 13.08
N LYS A 192 -1.53 -3.02 12.32
CA LYS A 192 -0.17 -2.70 12.81
C LYS A 192 -0.14 -1.72 13.99
N TYR A 193 -1.23 -0.99 14.23
CA TYR A 193 -1.37 -0.10 15.38
C TYR A 193 -1.90 -0.81 16.63
N LEU A 194 -2.45 -2.02 16.49
CA LEU A 194 -2.93 -2.80 17.62
C LEU A 194 -1.77 -3.51 18.31
N ARG A 195 -1.75 -3.46 19.65
CA ARG A 195 -0.81 -4.26 20.44
C ARG A 195 -1.36 -5.67 20.55
N VAL A 196 -0.56 -6.66 20.12
CA VAL A 196 -0.92 -8.07 20.27
C VAL A 196 -1.08 -8.39 21.76
N LYS A 197 -2.17 -9.10 22.12
CA LYS A 197 -2.43 -9.49 23.52
C LYS A 197 -1.32 -10.42 24.03
N PRO A 198 -0.87 -10.31 25.30
CA PRO A 198 0.21 -11.12 25.85
C PRO A 198 0.01 -12.64 25.66
N ARG A 199 -1.24 -13.12 25.76
CA ARG A 199 -1.60 -14.53 25.57
C ARG A 199 -1.14 -15.09 24.21
N PHE A 200 -1.33 -14.34 23.13
CA PHE A 200 -0.91 -14.79 21.79
C PHE A 200 0.61 -14.80 21.63
N VAL A 201 1.28 -13.82 22.26
CA VAL A 201 2.75 -13.76 22.28
C VAL A 201 3.31 -14.97 23.02
N GLN A 202 2.79 -15.27 24.22
CA GLN A 202 3.19 -16.41 25.03
C GLN A 202 2.96 -17.74 24.29
N HIS A 203 1.81 -17.89 23.64
CA HIS A 203 1.52 -19.10 22.87
C HIS A 203 2.51 -19.29 21.71
N ARG A 204 2.82 -18.25 20.93
CA ARG A 204 3.83 -18.32 19.86
C ARG A 204 5.23 -18.59 20.40
N GLN A 205 5.59 -18.04 21.55
CA GLN A 205 6.86 -18.32 22.22
C GLN A 205 6.95 -19.79 22.67
N GLN A 206 5.85 -20.37 23.17
CA GLN A 206 5.78 -21.79 23.53
C GLN A 206 5.99 -22.68 22.31
N VAL A 207 5.26 -22.46 21.23
CA VAL A 207 5.40 -23.22 19.97
C VAL A 207 6.84 -23.12 19.42
N PHE A 208 7.44 -21.92 19.47
CA PHE A 208 8.82 -21.73 19.03
C PHE A 208 9.82 -22.45 19.95
N ALA A 209 9.64 -22.38 21.27
CA ALA A 209 10.47 -23.10 22.23
C ALA A 209 10.38 -24.62 22.02
N GLU A 210 9.17 -25.15 21.80
CA GLU A 210 8.95 -26.57 21.47
C GLU A 210 9.65 -26.96 20.17
N SER A 211 9.62 -26.12 19.14
CA SER A 211 10.33 -26.39 17.88
C SER A 211 11.85 -26.46 18.05
N ILE A 212 12.43 -25.59 18.88
CA ILE A 212 13.87 -25.62 19.21
C ILE A 212 14.20 -26.89 20.00
N LEU A 213 13.39 -27.24 20.99
CA LEU A 213 13.62 -28.43 21.82
C LEU A 213 13.53 -29.72 20.99
N ARG A 214 12.58 -29.80 20.04
CA ARG A 214 12.47 -30.91 19.09
C ARG A 214 13.67 -30.99 18.15
N GLY A 215 14.13 -29.86 17.63
CA GLY A 215 15.35 -29.79 16.81
C GLY A 215 16.62 -30.19 17.58
N SER A 216 16.70 -29.88 18.88
CA SER A 216 17.81 -30.28 19.75
C SER A 216 17.77 -31.77 20.15
N SER A 217 16.61 -32.42 20.13
CA SER A 217 16.52 -33.87 20.38
C SER A 217 16.91 -34.74 19.18
N ASP A 218 16.75 -34.23 17.96
CA ASP A 218 17.16 -34.92 16.70
C ASP A 218 18.63 -34.68 16.34
N ALA A 219 19.32 -33.73 16.97
CA ALA A 219 20.71 -33.37 16.67
C ALA A 219 21.77 -34.35 17.21
N ARG A 220 21.45 -35.64 17.37
CA ARG A 220 22.44 -36.67 17.68
C ARG A 220 22.99 -37.41 16.46
N ASP A 221 22.46 -37.18 15.26
CA ASP A 221 23.02 -37.68 14.02
C ASP A 221 23.02 -36.56 12.96
N ASP A 222 24.10 -36.50 12.16
CA ASP A 222 24.59 -35.35 11.41
C ASP A 222 23.68 -34.77 10.30
N TYR A 223 23.96 -33.49 9.95
CA TYR A 223 23.54 -32.67 8.81
C TYR A 223 22.21 -31.87 8.91
N TYR A 224 22.35 -30.54 9.01
CA TYR A 224 21.25 -29.57 8.97
C TYR A 224 20.65 -29.43 7.55
N HIS A 225 19.45 -29.98 7.34
CA HIS A 225 18.60 -29.62 6.21
C HIS A 225 17.44 -28.76 6.72
N TYR A 226 17.43 -27.48 6.36
CA TYR A 226 16.32 -26.58 6.70
C TYR A 226 15.24 -26.69 5.62
N GLN A 227 14.19 -27.48 5.88
CA GLN A 227 12.99 -27.49 5.06
C GLN A 227 11.86 -26.77 5.82
N CYS A 228 11.63 -25.51 5.46
CA CYS A 228 10.50 -24.73 5.97
C CYS A 228 9.23 -25.15 5.20
N VAL A 229 8.43 -26.05 5.78
CA VAL A 229 7.10 -26.40 5.26
C VAL A 229 6.08 -25.50 5.94
N ILE A 230 5.62 -24.48 5.22
CA ILE A 230 4.44 -23.69 5.62
C ILE A 230 3.23 -24.45 5.08
N HIS A 231 2.50 -25.13 5.97
CA HIS A 231 1.17 -25.64 5.63
C HIS A 231 0.19 -24.47 5.56
N PRO A 232 -0.52 -24.28 4.44
CA PRO A 232 -1.76 -23.53 4.45
C PRO A 232 -2.83 -24.41 5.12
N ASP A 233 -3.83 -23.76 5.69
CA ASP A 233 -5.07 -24.32 6.24
C ASP A 233 -5.05 -24.68 7.72
N GLN A 234 -5.58 -23.77 8.54
CA GLN A 234 -6.71 -24.08 9.42
C GLN A 234 -7.66 -22.87 9.48
N THR A 235 -8.81 -23.07 8.82
CA THR A 235 -10.16 -22.49 9.01
C THR A 235 -10.36 -21.32 9.96
#